data_AF-A0A6B3CQS1-F1
#
_entry.id   AF-A0A6B3CQS1-F1
#
_cell.length_a   1.000
_cell.length_b   1.000
_cell.length_c   1.000
_cell.angle_alpha   90.00
_cell.angle_beta   90.00
_cell.angle_gamma   90.00
#
_symmetry.space_group_name_H-M   'P 1'
#
loop_
_entity.id
_entity.type
_entity.pdbx_description
1 polymer ?
#
loop_
_entity_poly.entity_id
_entity_poly.type
_entity_poly.pdbx_seq_one_letter_code
_entity_poly.pdbx_strand_id
1 'polypeptide(L)' 'MPTTYHTITATELAEAGAKLVIYANHGLRAGITAVTDTFASILRDDRTTGVESSIAPLATVFDLQGMAAQKRHEAEFI' A
#
# COMPACT_ATOMS: atom_id res chain seq x y z
N MET A 1 2.94 -15.56 14.24
CA MET A 1 2.67 -15.18 12.83
C MET A 1 1.21 -15.50 12.54
N PRO A 2 0.26 -14.61 12.85
CA PRO A 2 -1.17 -14.92 12.76
C PRO A 2 -1.70 -14.92 11.32
N THR A 3 -1.00 -15.56 10.38
CA THR A 3 -1.44 -15.65 8.98
C THR A 3 -2.54 -16.69 8.79
N THR A 4 -2.45 -17.84 9.47
CA THR A 4 -3.44 -18.94 9.39
C THR A 4 -4.44 -18.96 10.55
N TYR A 5 -4.13 -18.29 11.66
CA TYR A 5 -5.00 -18.10 12.83
C TYR A 5 -5.27 -16.60 13.03
N HIS A 6 -5.73 -15.94 11.97
CA HIS A 6 -5.82 -14.48 11.84
C HIS A 6 -6.92 -13.82 12.70
N THR A 7 -7.72 -14.58 13.43
CA THR A 7 -8.78 -14.04 14.30
C THR A 7 -8.23 -13.53 15.62
N ILE A 8 -7.05 -14.00 16.05
CA ILE A 8 -6.38 -13.50 17.26
C ILE A 8 -5.75 -12.14 16.99
N THR A 9 -5.90 -11.22 17.93
CA THR A 9 -5.31 -9.89 17.87
C THR A 9 -3.83 -9.91 18.28
N ALA A 10 -3.08 -8.88 17.87
CA ALA A 10 -1.73 -8.69 18.37
C ALA A 10 -1.68 -8.47 19.89
N THR A 11 -2.73 -7.86 20.46
CA THR A 11 -2.87 -7.63 21.91
C THR A 11 -3.01 -8.95 22.66
N GLU A 12 -3.91 -9.83 22.24
CA GLU A 12 -4.09 -11.15 22.87
C GLU A 12 -2.81 -12.01 22.74
N LEU A 13 -2.12 -11.92 21.60
CA LEU A 13 -0.81 -12.56 21.44
C LEU A 13 0.23 -12.00 22.42
N ALA A 14 0.25 -10.68 22.64
CA ALA A 14 1.15 -10.05 23.59
C ALA A 14 0.83 -10.43 25.04
N GLU A 15 -0.46 -10.46 25.40
CA GLU A 15 -0.94 -10.94 26.71
C GLU A 15 -0.58 -12.42 26.94
N ALA A 16 -0.59 -13.23 25.87
CA ALA A 16 -0.13 -14.63 25.90
C ALA A 16 1.42 -14.78 25.88
N GLY A 17 2.18 -13.68 25.93
CA GLY A 17 3.64 -13.68 26.07
C GLY A 17 4.43 -13.48 24.77
N ALA A 18 3.77 -13.21 23.63
CA ALA A 18 4.48 -12.89 22.39
C ALA A 18 5.12 -11.50 22.44
N LYS A 19 6.39 -11.40 22.02
CA LYS A 19 7.15 -10.13 21.99
C LYS A 19 7.19 -9.46 20.61
N LEU A 20 6.81 -10.19 19.56
CA LEU A 20 6.82 -9.74 18.18
C LEU A 20 5.69 -10.41 17.41
N VAL A 21 4.90 -9.61 16.71
CA VAL A 21 3.87 -10.06 15.78
C VAL A 21 4.24 -9.53 14.40
N ILE A 22 4.29 -10.40 13.39
CA ILE A 22 4.57 -10.04 12.00
C ILE A 22 3.39 -10.46 11.15
N TYR A 23 3.01 -9.55 10.25
CA TYR A 23 1.99 -9.72 9.22
C TYR A 23 2.68 -9.99 7.88
N ALA A 24 3.14 -11.23 7.69
CA ALA A 24 4.16 -11.55 6.68
C ALA A 24 3.84 -11.22 5.21
N ASN A 25 2.60 -11.42 4.76
CA ASN A 25 2.26 -11.41 3.32
C ASN A 25 1.00 -10.62 2.96
N HIS A 26 0.45 -9.85 3.90
CA HIS A 26 -0.81 -9.13 3.69
C HIS A 26 -0.68 -8.02 2.66
N GLY A 27 0.46 -7.31 2.63
CA GLY A 27 0.74 -6.29 1.61
C GLY A 27 0.79 -6.87 0.20
N LEU A 28 1.49 -8.00 0.00
CA LEU A 28 1.53 -8.69 -1.29
C LEU A 28 0.14 -9.16 -1.73
N ARG A 29 -0.63 -9.77 -0.82
CA ARG A 29 -2.00 -10.24 -1.10
C ARG A 29 -2.92 -9.08 -1.49
N ALA A 30 -2.88 -7.97 -0.76
CA ALA A 30 -3.66 -6.77 -1.06
C ALA A 30 -3.27 -6.16 -2.41
N GLY A 31 -1.97 -6.07 -2.69
CA GLY A 31 -1.46 -5.58 -3.97
C GLY A 31 -1.91 -6.42 -5.16
N ILE A 32 -1.85 -7.75 -5.05
CA ILE A 32 -2.32 -8.66 -6.11
C ILE A 32 -3.80 -8.42 -6.42
N THR A 33 -4.66 -8.36 -5.40
CA THR A 33 -6.10 -8.08 -5.59
C THR A 33 -6.32 -6.73 -6.28
N ALA A 34 -5.77 -5.65 -5.73
CA ALA A 34 -6.00 -4.30 -6.25
C ALA A 34 -5.48 -4.11 -7.68
N VAL A 35 -4.30 -4.64 -8.00
CA VAL A 35 -3.72 -4.57 -9.36
C VAL A 35 -4.56 -5.36 -10.35
N THR A 36 -4.99 -6.57 -9.99
CA THR A 36 -5.82 -7.43 -10.84
C THR A 36 -7.15 -6.75 -11.16
N ASP A 37 -7.83 -6.22 -10.14
CA ASP A 37 -9.13 -5.56 -10.30
C ASP A 37 -9.02 -4.27 -11.12
N THR A 38 -7.96 -3.49 -10.88
CA THR A 38 -7.68 -2.24 -11.63
C THR A 38 -7.49 -2.54 -13.11
N PHE A 39 -6.63 -3.51 -13.46
CA PHE A 39 -6.39 -3.85 -14.85
C PHE A 39 -7.61 -4.48 -15.53
N ALA A 40 -8.37 -5.30 -14.81
CA ALA A 40 -9.64 -5.81 -15.34
C ALA A 40 -10.63 -4.66 -15.64
N SER A 41 -10.68 -3.63 -14.80
CA SER A 41 -11.51 -2.44 -15.04
C SER A 41 -11.06 -1.66 -16.26
N ILE A 42 -9.76 -1.39 -16.37
CA ILE A 42 -9.21 -0.61 -17.49
C ILE A 42 -9.46 -1.31 -18.82
N LEU A 43 -9.24 -2.64 -18.88
CA LEU A 43 -9.48 -3.43 -20.10
C LEU A 43 -10.95 -3.47 -20.49
N ARG A 44 -11.85 -3.56 -19.50
CA ARG A 44 -13.30 -3.60 -19.74
C ARG A 44 -13.84 -2.25 -20.22
N ASP A 45 -13.36 -1.16 -19.61
CA ASP A 45 -13.90 0.18 -19.82
C ASP A 45 -13.15 0.95 -20.92
N ASP A 46 -12.03 0.41 -21.42
CA ASP A 46 -11.11 1.00 -22.41
C ASP A 46 -10.60 2.40 -22.02
N ARG A 47 -10.57 2.68 -20.72
CA ARG A 47 -10.08 3.94 -20.11
C ARG A 47 -9.91 3.78 -18.60
N THR A 48 -9.23 4.73 -17.97
CA THR A 48 -8.97 4.70 -16.52
C THR A 48 -9.97 5.49 -15.67
N THR A 49 -10.90 6.24 -16.27
CA THR A 49 -11.83 7.13 -15.52
C THR A 49 -12.55 6.43 -14.36
N GLY A 50 -12.89 5.14 -14.51
CA GLY A 50 -13.57 4.36 -13.47
C GLY A 50 -12.71 4.01 -12.25
N VAL A 51 -11.38 4.07 -12.37
CA VAL A 51 -10.45 3.70 -11.29
C VAL A 51 -9.80 4.90 -10.60
N GLU A 52 -9.81 6.08 -11.21
CA GLU A 52 -9.11 7.28 -10.68
C GLU A 52 -9.50 7.64 -9.24
N SER A 53 -10.77 7.50 -8.86
CA SER A 53 -11.24 7.79 -7.49
C SER A 53 -10.90 6.71 -6.45
N SER A 54 -10.38 5.57 -6.90
CA SER A 54 -10.10 4.39 -6.06
C SER A 54 -8.61 4.09 -5.91
N ILE A 55 -7.74 4.80 -6.63
CA ILE A 55 -6.29 4.63 -6.59
C ILE A 55 -5.62 5.87 -5.97
N ALA A 56 -4.36 5.71 -5.55
CA ALA A 56 -3.58 6.83 -5.04
C ALA A 56 -3.36 7.88 -6.14
N PRO A 57 -3.61 9.18 -5.88
CA PRO A 57 -3.27 10.25 -6.81
C PRO A 57 -1.77 10.29 -7.10
N LEU A 58 -1.37 10.80 -8.27
CA LEU A 58 0.04 11.02 -8.60
C LEU A 58 0.78 11.88 -7.57
N ALA A 59 0.10 12.85 -6.94
CA ALA A 59 0.68 13.66 -5.87
C ALA A 59 1.18 12.80 -4.69
N THR A 60 0.46 11.74 -4.33
CA THR A 60 0.88 10.80 -3.29
C THR A 60 2.12 10.02 -3.71
N VAL A 61 2.24 9.65 -4.99
CA VAL A 61 3.42 8.97 -5.52
C VAL A 61 4.65 9.89 -5.43
N PHE A 62 4.51 11.17 -5.82
CA PHE A 62 5.61 12.14 -5.71
C PHE A 62 6.05 12.38 -4.27
N ASP A 63 5.11 12.40 -3.33
CA ASP A 63 5.42 12.52 -1.91
C ASP A 63 6.22 11.30 -1.40
N LEU A 64 5.77 10.08 -1.74
CA LEU A 64 6.47 8.84 -1.41
C LEU A 64 7.87 8.75 -2.04
N GLN A 65 8.08 9.36 -3.20
CA GLN A 65 9.39 9.46 -3.85
C GLN A 65 10.32 10.51 -3.20
N GLY A 66 9.81 11.35 -2.29
CA GLY A 66 10.60 12.41 -1.66
C GLY A 66 10.85 13.62 -2.55
N MET A 67 10.00 13.86 -3.55
CA MET A 67 10.18 14.96 -4.52
C MET A 67 10.26 16.35 -3.87
N ALA A 68 9.62 16.53 -2.71
CA ALA A 68 9.72 17.78 -1.95
C ALA A 68 11.16 18.05 -1.46
N ALA A 69 11.88 17.01 -1.03
CA ALA A 69 13.27 17.14 -0.63
C ALA A 69 14.17 17.41 -1.84
N GLN A 70 13.93 16.72 -2.96
CA GLN A 70 14.66 16.94 -4.20
C GLN A 70 14.55 18.39 -4.68
N LYS A 71 13.33 18.95 -4.74
CA LYS A 71 13.12 20.35 -5.16
C LYS A 71 13.82 21.36 -4.25
N ARG A 72 13.90 21.09 -2.94
CA ARG A 72 14.65 21.96 -2.01
C ARG A 72 16.14 21.94 -2.32
N HIS A 73 16.71 20.76 -2.56
CA HIS A 73 18.13 20.63 -2.94
C HIS A 73 18.42 21.30 -4.29
N GLU A 74 17.53 21.15 -5.28
CA GLU A 74 17.66 21.85 -6.56
C GLU A 74 17.72 23.37 -6.35
N ALA A 75 16.81 23.95 -5.56
CA ALA A 75 16.80 25.39 -5.29
C ALA A 75 18.00 25.91 -4.47
N GLU A 76 18.69 25.03 -3.72
CA GLU A 76 19.82 25.41 -2.87
C GLU A 76 21.17 25.26 -3.58
N PHE A 77 21.28 24.33 -4.54
CA PHE A 77 22.57 23.93 -5.14
C PHE A 77 22.65 24.04 -6.67
N ILE A 78 21.55 24.34 -7.37
CA ILE A 78 21.49 24.56 -8.84
C ILE A 78 20.97 25.97 -9.10
#